data_AF-A0AAD4M1T4-F1
#
_entry.id   AF-A0AAD4M1T4-F1
#
_cell.length_a   1.000
_cell.length_b   1.000
_cell.length_c   1.000
_cell.angle_alpha   90.00
_cell.angle_beta   90.00
_cell.angle_gamma   90.00
#
_symmetry.space_group_name_H-M   'P 1'
#
loop_
_entity.id
_entity.type
_entity.pdbx_description
1 polymer ?
#
loop_
_entity_poly.entity_id
_entity_poly.type
_entity_poly.pdbx_seq_one_letter_code
_entity_poly.pdbx_strand_id
1 'polypeptide(L)'
;LLANDLSAYETDKYKIKIAWKVPRHHSRRDWIGLYRVGANQSSLVTRTSSLGMWMPVHDKEWDGDFPIGEDINSHTSSTSSSSGSGSGSSSVKGDGSVSSGGGASSDEESGTVVFQGDALPWTVGRYEVRYHHDGMYNVLALDGPIEIYEKVDFESFMPVGGSGGNEEGEGGDPDDFRFWSERQAWRIARAIREMFGVEYAPDVVVADANLSALAQRIITSRQIIMQG
;
A
#
# COMPACT_ATOMS: atom_id res chain seq x y z
N LEU A 1 -14.83 3.88 11.62
CA LEU A 1 -14.51 3.76 10.18
C LEU A 1 -15.83 3.71 9.43
N LEU A 2 -15.89 4.26 8.23
CA LEU A 2 -17.02 4.06 7.33
C LEU A 2 -16.45 3.59 6.00
N ALA A 3 -16.46 2.29 5.74
CA ALA A 3 -16.27 1.73 4.41
C ALA A 3 -17.55 2.00 3.60
N ASN A 4 -17.67 3.21 3.07
CA ASN A 4 -18.80 3.57 2.23
C ASN A 4 -18.57 3.09 0.80
N ASP A 5 -19.55 2.29 0.34
CA ASP A 5 -19.98 2.11 -1.04
C ASP A 5 -19.09 1.26 -1.96
N LEU A 6 -19.44 -0.03 -2.06
CA LEU A 6 -18.97 -0.94 -3.10
C LEU A 6 -19.89 -0.97 -4.34
N SER A 7 -20.87 -0.06 -4.47
CA SER A 7 -21.67 0.01 -5.68
C SER A 7 -20.97 0.88 -6.75
N ALA A 8 -20.59 0.17 -7.83
CA ALA A 8 -19.86 0.60 -9.01
C ALA A 8 -20.17 2.01 -9.55
N TYR A 9 -19.16 2.73 -10.07
CA TYR A 9 -19.13 3.25 -11.45
C TYR A 9 -17.67 3.47 -11.93
N GLU A 10 -17.32 2.77 -13.02
CA GLU A 10 -16.57 3.26 -14.18
C GLU A 10 -15.36 4.19 -13.93
N THR A 11 -14.20 3.56 -13.69
CA THR A 11 -12.78 3.98 -13.86
C THR A 11 -11.86 3.33 -12.80
N ASP A 12 -12.43 2.86 -11.68
CA ASP A 12 -11.70 2.40 -10.47
C ASP A 12 -11.79 0.87 -10.20
N LYS A 13 -11.74 0.00 -11.23
CA LYS A 13 -11.85 -1.48 -11.08
C LYS A 13 -10.83 -2.11 -10.09
N TYR A 14 -9.76 -1.40 -9.76
CA TYR A 14 -8.64 -1.88 -8.96
C TYR A 14 -8.32 -1.00 -7.74
N LYS A 15 -9.34 -0.42 -7.10
CA LYS A 15 -9.15 0.37 -5.87
C LYS A 15 -10.22 0.09 -4.81
N ILE A 16 -9.81 0.04 -3.54
CA ILE A 16 -10.70 0.04 -2.38
C ILE A 16 -10.39 1.29 -1.55
N LYS A 17 -11.38 2.17 -1.38
CA LYS A 17 -11.25 3.41 -0.61
C LYS A 17 -11.86 3.22 0.77
N ILE A 18 -11.11 3.52 1.83
CA ILE A 18 -11.58 3.41 3.22
C ILE A 18 -11.47 4.77 3.89
N ALA A 19 -12.61 5.32 4.30
CA ALA A 19 -12.67 6.56 5.06
C ALA A 19 -12.45 6.29 6.55
N TRP A 20 -11.60 7.11 7.16
CA TRP A 20 -11.24 7.04 8.56
C TRP A 20 -11.47 8.37 9.28
N LYS A 21 -11.73 8.29 10.57
CA LYS A 21 -11.94 9.42 11.47
C LYS A 21 -11.44 9.04 12.86
N VAL A 22 -10.57 9.86 13.44
CA VAL A 22 -9.87 9.61 14.71
C VAL A 22 -9.62 10.93 15.45
N PRO A 23 -9.23 10.91 16.74
CA PRO A 23 -8.81 12.13 17.42
C PRO A 23 -7.61 12.82 16.76
N ARG A 24 -7.50 14.16 16.87
CA ARG A 24 -6.40 14.96 16.27
C ARG A 24 -4.99 14.56 16.71
N HIS A 25 -4.86 13.94 17.88
CA HIS A 25 -3.58 13.53 18.46
C HIS A 25 -3.32 12.02 18.34
N HIS A 26 -3.85 11.38 17.29
CA HIS A 26 -3.50 10.00 16.96
C HIS A 26 -2.06 9.90 16.44
N SER A 27 -1.50 8.68 16.41
CA SER A 27 -0.10 8.54 16.01
C SER A 27 0.03 8.68 14.49
N ARG A 28 1.16 9.26 14.05
CA ARG A 28 1.50 9.34 12.62
C ARG A 28 1.92 7.99 12.02
N ARG A 29 2.11 6.98 12.89
CA ARG A 29 2.43 5.60 12.52
C ARG A 29 1.19 4.70 12.48
N ASP A 30 0.00 5.27 12.64
CA ASP A 30 -1.25 4.51 12.51
C ASP A 30 -1.40 4.01 11.07
N TRP A 31 -1.99 2.81 10.91
CA TRP A 31 -2.14 2.15 9.63
C TRP A 31 -3.44 1.36 9.55
N ILE A 32 -3.89 1.06 8.34
CA ILE A 32 -5.13 0.32 8.09
C ILE A 32 -4.79 -0.95 7.32
N GLY A 33 -5.28 -2.10 7.77
CA GLY A 33 -5.05 -3.39 7.12
C GLY A 33 -6.33 -4.10 6.71
N LEU A 34 -6.27 -4.88 5.63
CA LEU A 34 -7.32 -5.79 5.20
C LEU A 34 -6.95 -7.24 5.54
N TYR A 35 -7.90 -7.97 6.12
CA TYR A 35 -7.69 -9.36 6.56
C TYR A 35 -8.85 -10.23 6.13
N ARG A 36 -8.59 -11.51 5.84
CA ARG A 36 -9.68 -12.47 5.68
C ARG A 36 -10.47 -12.58 6.99
N VAL A 37 -11.79 -12.59 6.90
CA VAL A 37 -12.64 -12.83 8.08
C VAL A 37 -12.27 -14.16 8.72
N GLY A 38 -12.04 -14.15 10.03
CA GLY A 38 -11.61 -15.32 10.81
C GLY A 38 -10.11 -15.60 10.80
N ALA A 39 -9.30 -14.85 10.03
CA ALA A 39 -7.84 -14.98 10.05
C ALA A 39 -7.22 -14.51 11.38
N ASN A 40 -7.93 -13.69 12.15
CA ASN A 40 -7.52 -13.23 13.47
C ASN A 40 -8.62 -13.54 14.48
N GLN A 41 -8.30 -14.33 15.50
CA GLN A 41 -9.25 -14.70 16.57
C GLN A 41 -9.53 -13.55 17.54
N SER A 42 -8.59 -12.62 17.68
CA SER A 42 -8.73 -11.44 18.54
C SER A 42 -9.22 -10.24 17.74
N SER A 43 -10.18 -9.51 18.30
CA SER A 43 -10.64 -8.21 17.80
C SER A 43 -9.75 -7.04 18.26
N LEU A 44 -8.89 -7.24 19.26
CA LEU A 44 -8.08 -6.19 19.89
C LEU A 44 -6.62 -6.18 19.42
N VAL A 45 -6.13 -7.32 18.91
CA VAL A 45 -4.75 -7.47 18.44
C VAL A 45 -4.75 -8.35 17.20
N THR A 46 -4.04 -7.91 16.17
CA THR A 46 -3.76 -8.72 14.98
C THR A 46 -2.49 -9.54 15.21
N ARG A 47 -2.55 -10.83 14.87
CA ARG A 47 -1.38 -11.73 14.91
C ARG A 47 -1.05 -12.33 13.56
N THR A 48 -1.97 -12.21 12.61
CA THR A 48 -1.81 -12.71 11.25
C THR A 48 -1.30 -11.56 10.37
N SER A 49 -0.35 -11.86 9.48
CA SER A 49 0.14 -10.88 8.51
C SER A 49 -0.98 -10.41 7.58
N SER A 50 -0.96 -9.13 7.19
CA SER A 50 -1.83 -8.58 6.14
C SER A 50 -1.37 -9.01 4.74
N LEU A 51 -0.22 -9.68 4.59
CA LEU A 51 0.34 -10.10 3.31
C LEU A 51 0.50 -8.92 2.32
N GLY A 52 0.88 -7.75 2.82
CA GLY A 52 1.02 -6.52 2.02
C GLY A 52 -0.28 -5.75 1.81
N MET A 53 -1.42 -6.26 2.29
CA MET A 53 -2.72 -5.57 2.21
C MET A 53 -2.88 -4.56 3.36
N TRP A 54 -2.02 -3.55 3.40
CA TRP A 54 -2.10 -2.47 4.38
C TRP A 54 -1.67 -1.12 3.79
N MET A 55 -2.17 -0.02 4.38
CA MET A 55 -1.84 1.35 3.99
C MET A 55 -1.58 2.21 5.24
N PRO A 56 -0.54 3.07 5.25
CA PRO A 56 -0.36 4.06 6.31
C PRO A 56 -1.49 5.08 6.29
N VAL A 57 -1.86 5.59 7.45
CA VAL A 57 -2.85 6.69 7.57
C VAL A 57 -2.27 8.00 7.03
N HIS A 58 -0.97 8.22 7.19
CA HIS A 58 -0.22 9.40 6.72
C HIS A 58 0.80 9.02 5.65
N ASP A 59 0.34 8.63 4.46
CA ASP A 59 1.16 8.14 3.34
C ASP A 59 2.39 8.99 2.98
N LYS A 60 2.28 10.32 3.04
CA LYS A 60 3.39 11.24 2.71
C LYS A 60 4.58 11.19 3.66
N GLU A 61 4.40 10.60 4.83
CA GLU A 61 5.44 10.45 5.86
C GLU A 61 6.07 9.05 5.82
N TRP A 62 5.75 8.24 4.80
CA TRP A 62 6.21 6.85 4.67
C TRP A 62 6.68 6.55 3.23
N ASP A 63 7.83 5.88 3.10
CA ASP A 63 8.36 5.31 1.88
C ASP A 63 8.16 3.78 1.88
N GLY A 64 6.97 3.34 1.48
CA GLY A 64 6.57 1.94 1.64
C GLY A 64 6.46 1.56 3.12
N ASP A 65 7.31 0.64 3.59
CA ASP A 65 7.32 0.14 4.97
C ASP A 65 8.15 1.02 5.93
N PHE A 66 8.82 2.08 5.43
CA PHE A 66 9.74 2.91 6.22
C PHE A 66 9.20 4.33 6.42
N PRO A 67 9.20 4.90 7.63
CA PRO A 67 8.84 6.30 7.82
C PRO A 67 9.92 7.24 7.28
N ILE A 68 9.53 8.23 6.47
CA ILE A 68 10.41 9.29 5.94
C ILE A 68 10.49 10.40 6.98
N GLY A 69 11.58 10.47 7.76
CA GLY A 69 11.77 11.60 8.68
C GLY A 69 12.81 11.54 9.80
N GLU A 70 13.55 10.44 10.02
CA GLU A 70 14.50 10.37 11.16
C GLU A 70 15.99 10.61 10.84
N ASP A 71 16.40 10.83 9.58
CA ASP A 71 17.82 10.91 9.23
C ASP A 71 18.26 12.23 8.57
N ILE A 72 18.11 13.38 9.27
CA ILE A 72 18.90 14.59 8.95
C ILE A 72 19.34 15.30 10.25
N ASN A 73 20.21 14.64 11.04
CA ASN A 73 21.23 15.31 11.87
C ASN A 73 22.10 14.31 12.67
N SER A 74 22.92 13.49 12.01
CA SER A 74 23.96 12.74 12.74
C SER A 74 25.15 12.28 11.90
N HIS A 75 25.66 13.11 10.98
CA HIS A 75 27.03 12.94 10.49
C HIS A 75 27.73 14.28 10.21
N THR A 76 28.08 14.99 11.28
CA THR A 76 29.29 15.83 11.26
C THR A 76 30.46 14.98 11.76
N SER A 77 31.32 14.52 10.88
CA SER A 77 32.62 13.98 11.27
C SER A 77 33.58 15.12 11.59
N SER A 78 33.95 15.30 12.86
CA SER A 78 35.35 15.43 13.32
C SER A 78 35.45 15.79 14.81
N THR A 79 35.88 14.80 15.59
CA THR A 79 36.86 14.87 16.69
C THR A 79 37.32 16.25 17.17
N SER A 80 37.03 16.57 18.44
CA SER A 80 38.09 16.84 19.44
C SER A 80 37.54 16.82 20.88
N SER A 81 38.22 16.03 21.70
CA SER A 81 38.39 16.09 23.17
C SER A 81 37.77 17.26 23.95
N SER A 82 37.04 16.97 25.04
CA SER A 82 37.50 17.10 26.43
C SER A 82 36.35 17.14 27.45
N SER A 83 36.57 16.44 28.56
CA SER A 83 36.00 16.54 29.91
C SER A 83 35.09 17.72 30.28
N GLY A 84 34.00 17.44 31.02
CA GLY A 84 33.35 18.44 31.88
C GLY A 84 32.00 18.01 32.46
N SER A 85 31.99 17.64 33.75
CA SER A 85 30.79 17.52 34.60
C SER A 85 30.15 18.89 34.87
N GLY A 86 28.82 18.97 35.01
CA GLY A 86 28.16 20.18 35.50
C GLY A 86 26.64 20.04 35.71
N SER A 87 26.22 19.98 36.97
CA SER A 87 24.85 20.26 37.40
C SER A 87 24.54 21.77 37.28
N GLY A 88 23.30 22.13 36.97
CA GLY A 88 22.87 23.53 37.00
C GLY A 88 21.37 23.71 36.72
N SER A 89 20.62 24.07 37.77
CA SER A 89 19.23 24.52 37.71
C SER A 89 19.16 26.00 37.36
N SER A 90 18.16 26.47 36.58
CA SER A 90 17.45 27.74 36.85
C SER A 90 16.37 28.05 35.82
N SER A 91 15.16 28.28 36.32
CA SER A 91 13.98 28.87 35.66
C SER A 91 14.14 30.36 35.34
N VAL A 92 13.55 30.88 34.25
CA VAL A 92 12.91 32.22 34.18
C VAL A 92 11.78 32.25 33.12
N LYS A 93 10.73 33.01 33.46
CA LYS A 93 9.39 33.20 32.87
C LYS A 93 9.36 33.98 31.55
N GLY A 94 8.29 33.77 30.76
CA GLY A 94 7.75 34.72 29.78
C GLY A 94 6.23 34.78 29.88
N ASP A 95 5.68 36.00 29.97
CA ASP A 95 4.26 36.36 29.82
C ASP A 95 3.78 36.03 28.38
N GLY A 96 2.52 35.96 27.97
CA GLY A 96 1.27 36.61 28.36
C GLY A 96 0.64 37.19 27.09
N SER A 97 -0.14 36.39 26.34
CA SER A 97 -1.10 36.92 25.37
C SER A 97 -2.27 35.96 25.18
N VAL A 98 -3.41 36.41 25.70
CA VAL A 98 -4.73 35.83 25.56
C VAL A 98 -5.28 36.16 24.17
N SER A 99 -5.46 35.14 23.34
CA SER A 99 -6.25 35.23 22.11
C SER A 99 -7.53 34.43 22.31
N SER A 100 -8.54 35.12 22.84
CA SER A 100 -9.92 34.66 22.91
C SER A 100 -10.49 34.55 21.50
N GLY A 101 -10.42 33.35 20.92
CA GLY A 101 -11.08 33.00 19.66
C GLY A 101 -11.89 31.73 19.86
N GLY A 102 -13.13 31.88 20.33
CA GLY A 102 -14.09 30.78 20.44
C GLY A 102 -14.50 30.29 19.05
N GLY A 103 -13.77 29.31 18.54
CA GLY A 103 -14.24 28.38 17.52
C GLY A 103 -14.10 26.99 18.09
N ALA A 104 -15.18 26.22 18.16
CA ALA A 104 -15.12 24.81 18.56
C ALA A 104 -14.17 24.08 17.59
N SER A 105 -12.91 23.91 17.99
CA SER A 105 -11.93 23.16 17.23
C SER A 105 -12.37 21.72 17.26
N SER A 106 -12.80 21.16 16.13
CA SER A 106 -13.15 19.76 16.04
C SER A 106 -11.97 18.91 16.53
N ASP A 107 -12.06 18.23 17.67
CA ASP A 107 -10.99 17.40 18.25
C ASP A 107 -10.66 16.14 17.42
N GLU A 108 -11.06 16.13 16.15
CA GLU A 108 -11.05 15.00 15.24
C GLU A 108 -10.31 15.36 13.95
N GLU A 109 -9.63 14.35 13.40
CA GLU A 109 -9.00 14.31 12.08
C GLU A 109 -9.64 13.19 11.27
N SER A 110 -9.74 13.37 9.95
CA SER A 110 -10.34 12.38 9.05
C SER A 110 -9.66 12.40 7.70
N GLY A 111 -9.72 11.28 7.01
CA GLY A 111 -9.18 11.14 5.66
C GLY A 111 -9.63 9.83 5.01
N THR A 112 -8.98 9.49 3.90
CA THR A 112 -9.24 8.27 3.15
C THR A 112 -7.93 7.61 2.78
N VAL A 113 -7.81 6.30 3.04
CA VAL A 113 -6.75 5.48 2.46
C VAL A 113 -7.27 4.78 1.20
N VAL A 114 -6.40 4.60 0.21
CA VAL A 114 -6.76 3.95 -1.06
C VAL A 114 -5.87 2.73 -1.24
N PHE A 115 -6.45 1.55 -1.07
CA PHE A 115 -5.81 0.30 -1.42
C PHE A 115 -5.88 0.14 -2.94
N GLN A 116 -4.74 -0.12 -3.56
CA GLN A 116 -4.61 -0.32 -5.00
C GLN A 116 -3.40 -1.21 -5.28
N GLY A 117 -3.33 -1.80 -6.46
CA GLY A 117 -2.24 -2.71 -6.79
C GLY A 117 -2.17 -3.85 -5.77
N ASP A 118 -0.99 -4.15 -5.28
CA ASP A 118 -0.72 -5.24 -4.35
C ASP A 118 -1.37 -5.11 -2.97
N ALA A 119 -1.74 -3.90 -2.57
CA ALA A 119 -2.48 -3.72 -1.32
C ALA A 119 -3.91 -4.29 -1.43
N LEU A 120 -4.39 -4.59 -2.64
CA LEU A 120 -5.70 -5.20 -2.83
C LEU A 120 -5.72 -6.71 -2.50
N PRO A 121 -6.86 -7.21 -1.98
CA PRO A 121 -7.09 -8.64 -1.89
C PRO A 121 -7.48 -9.20 -3.25
N TRP A 122 -6.51 -9.71 -4.00
CA TRP A 122 -6.68 -10.32 -5.34
C TRP A 122 -7.44 -11.65 -5.35
N THR A 123 -8.02 -12.03 -4.23
CA THR A 123 -8.79 -13.27 -4.10
C THR A 123 -10.16 -12.94 -3.57
N VAL A 124 -11.18 -13.45 -4.25
CA VAL A 124 -12.58 -13.30 -3.84
C VAL A 124 -12.79 -13.83 -2.42
N GLY A 125 -13.74 -13.23 -1.70
CA GLY A 125 -14.11 -13.63 -0.34
C GLY A 125 -14.50 -12.49 0.58
N ARG A 126 -14.66 -12.83 1.86
CA ARG A 126 -15.01 -11.89 2.93
C ARG A 126 -13.76 -11.38 3.64
N TYR A 127 -13.67 -10.06 3.77
CA TYR A 127 -12.57 -9.35 4.42
C TYR A 127 -13.08 -8.44 5.53
N GLU A 128 -12.23 -8.15 6.49
CA GLU A 128 -12.44 -7.16 7.55
C GLU A 128 -11.34 -6.11 7.48
N VAL A 129 -11.71 -4.86 7.76
CA VAL A 129 -10.81 -3.73 7.88
C VAL A 129 -10.41 -3.59 9.34
N ARG A 130 -9.12 -3.37 9.61
CA ARG A 130 -8.60 -3.11 10.95
C ARG A 130 -7.79 -1.81 10.96
N TYR A 131 -8.13 -0.90 11.86
CA TYR A 131 -7.32 0.29 12.15
C TYR A 131 -6.34 -0.02 13.28
N HIS A 132 -5.07 0.24 13.02
CA HIS A 132 -3.95 -0.10 13.88
C HIS A 132 -3.25 1.13 14.43
N HIS A 133 -2.74 1.01 15.66
CA HIS A 133 -2.11 2.10 16.39
C HIS A 133 -0.58 2.03 16.40
N ASP A 134 0.08 3.15 16.16
CA ASP A 134 1.50 3.42 16.47
C ASP A 134 2.51 2.47 15.81
N GLY A 135 2.19 1.98 14.60
CA GLY A 135 2.98 0.95 13.92
C GLY A 135 2.93 -0.42 14.60
N MET A 136 2.09 -0.56 15.64
CA MET A 136 1.86 -1.78 16.38
C MET A 136 0.60 -2.49 15.88
N TYR A 137 0.40 -3.73 16.33
CA TYR A 137 -0.72 -4.58 15.91
C TYR A 137 -1.96 -4.45 16.80
N ASN A 138 -1.99 -3.48 17.73
CA ASN A 138 -3.17 -3.14 18.50
C ASN A 138 -4.25 -2.59 17.57
N VAL A 139 -5.47 -3.10 17.70
CA VAL A 139 -6.61 -2.72 16.86
C VAL A 139 -7.45 -1.70 17.63
N LEU A 140 -7.65 -0.52 17.06
CA LEU A 140 -8.50 0.53 17.64
C LEU A 140 -9.91 0.51 17.07
N ALA A 141 -10.08 0.06 15.82
CA ALA A 141 -11.37 -0.04 15.17
C ALA A 141 -11.41 -1.19 14.16
N LEU A 142 -12.60 -1.74 13.97
CA LEU A 142 -12.93 -2.76 12.98
C LEU A 142 -14.03 -2.25 12.07
N ASP A 143 -14.02 -2.68 10.81
CA ASP A 143 -15.13 -2.48 9.87
C ASP A 143 -15.29 -3.71 8.96
N GLY A 144 -16.52 -3.95 8.49
CA GLY A 144 -16.89 -5.12 7.69
C GLY A 144 -17.85 -6.11 8.38
N PRO A 145 -18.06 -7.29 7.79
CA PRO A 145 -17.34 -7.84 6.63
C PRO A 145 -17.64 -7.12 5.32
N ILE A 146 -16.62 -7.00 4.47
CA ILE A 146 -16.69 -6.53 3.09
C ILE A 146 -16.52 -7.73 2.17
N GLU A 147 -17.35 -7.84 1.13
CA GLU A 147 -17.30 -8.94 0.16
C GLU A 147 -16.64 -8.50 -1.16
N ILE A 148 -15.60 -9.20 -1.56
CA ILE A 148 -14.93 -9.05 -2.85
C ILE A 148 -15.40 -10.18 -3.76
N TYR A 149 -16.03 -9.82 -4.88
CA TYR A 149 -16.51 -10.73 -5.90
C TYR A 149 -15.92 -10.38 -7.26
N GLU A 150 -15.87 -11.39 -8.14
CA GLU A 150 -15.55 -11.19 -9.55
C GLU A 150 -16.84 -10.83 -10.28
N LYS A 151 -16.87 -9.67 -10.95
CA LYS A 151 -17.97 -9.32 -11.85
C LYS A 151 -17.67 -9.98 -13.19
N VAL A 152 -18.24 -11.16 -13.42
CA VAL A 152 -18.24 -11.78 -14.74
C VAL A 152 -19.19 -10.97 -15.61
N ASP A 153 -18.64 -10.28 -16.60
CA ASP A 153 -19.46 -9.59 -17.58
C ASP A 153 -19.96 -10.60 -18.62
N PHE A 154 -21.19 -11.07 -18.43
CA PHE A 154 -21.83 -12.03 -19.32
C PHE A 154 -22.06 -11.48 -20.74
N GLU A 155 -22.07 -10.15 -20.92
CA GLU A 155 -22.19 -9.55 -22.26
C GLU A 155 -20.94 -9.82 -23.10
N SER A 156 -19.77 -9.98 -22.47
CA SER A 156 -18.51 -10.30 -23.16
C SER A 156 -18.48 -11.71 -23.80
N PHE A 157 -19.39 -12.60 -23.41
CA PHE A 157 -19.51 -13.97 -23.93
C PHE A 157 -20.65 -14.15 -24.94
N MET A 158 -21.40 -13.10 -25.26
CA MET A 158 -22.41 -13.15 -26.31
C MET A 158 -21.70 -13.12 -27.68
N PRO A 159 -21.90 -14.10 -28.58
CA PRO A 159 -21.30 -14.05 -29.91
C PRO A 159 -21.89 -12.87 -30.68
N VAL A 160 -21.04 -11.89 -31.00
CA VAL A 160 -21.38 -10.75 -31.85
C VAL A 160 -21.80 -11.30 -33.21
N GLY A 161 -23.09 -11.20 -33.52
CA GLY A 161 -23.60 -11.35 -34.87
C GLY A 161 -22.92 -10.32 -35.76
N GLY A 162 -22.12 -10.79 -36.71
CA GLY A 162 -21.24 -9.94 -37.51
C GLY A 162 -21.98 -8.92 -38.38
N SER A 163 -21.39 -7.74 -38.50
CA SER A 163 -21.24 -7.03 -39.77
C SER A 163 -20.08 -6.05 -39.64
N GLY A 164 -19.19 -6.06 -40.62
CA GLY A 164 -17.89 -5.41 -40.55
C GLY A 164 -17.91 -3.90 -40.38
N GLY A 165 -16.88 -3.41 -39.72
CA GLY A 165 -16.44 -2.03 -39.70
C GLY A 165 -14.97 -2.03 -39.27
N ASN A 166 -14.09 -1.59 -40.16
CA ASN A 166 -12.70 -1.30 -39.84
C ASN A 166 -12.68 -0.18 -38.80
N GLU A 167 -12.12 -0.45 -37.62
CA GLU A 167 -11.70 0.59 -36.68
C GLU A 167 -10.23 0.35 -36.33
N GLU A 168 -9.37 1.03 -37.08
CA GLU A 168 -8.01 1.35 -36.65
C GLU A 168 -8.13 2.30 -35.44
N GLY A 169 -7.68 1.86 -34.27
CA GLY A 169 -7.68 2.67 -33.05
C GLY A 169 -6.78 2.09 -31.95
N GLU A 170 -5.59 2.67 -31.79
CA GLU A 170 -4.60 2.49 -30.71
C GLU A 170 -3.90 1.11 -30.61
N GLY A 171 -2.89 0.92 -31.45
CA GLY A 171 -2.01 -0.26 -31.48
C GLY A 171 -1.02 -0.33 -30.32
N GLY A 172 -1.44 -0.97 -29.22
CA GLY A 172 -0.54 -1.62 -28.26
C GLY A 172 -0.80 -3.12 -28.26
N ASP A 173 0.24 -3.94 -28.07
CA ASP A 173 0.07 -5.39 -27.95
C ASP A 173 -0.81 -5.68 -26.71
N PRO A 174 -1.81 -6.58 -26.77
CA PRO A 174 -2.60 -6.95 -25.59
C PRO A 174 -1.75 -7.43 -24.40
N ASP A 175 -0.54 -7.90 -24.66
CA ASP A 175 0.42 -8.34 -23.65
C ASP A 175 1.30 -7.20 -23.10
N ASP A 176 1.22 -5.99 -23.66
CA ASP A 176 2.01 -4.83 -23.19
C ASP A 176 1.49 -4.30 -21.85
N PHE A 177 2.41 -4.09 -20.91
CA PHE A 177 2.08 -3.46 -19.64
C PHE A 177 1.76 -1.98 -19.87
N ARG A 178 0.53 -1.56 -19.53
CA ARG A 178 0.07 -0.16 -19.67
C ARG A 178 0.80 0.83 -18.76
N PHE A 179 1.52 0.36 -17.74
CA PHE A 179 2.34 1.19 -16.84
C PHE A 179 3.33 0.35 -16.03
N TRP A 180 4.42 1.01 -15.60
CA TRP A 180 5.48 0.40 -14.80
C TRP A 180 6.18 1.42 -13.88
N SER A 181 6.66 0.95 -12.73
CA SER A 181 7.64 1.63 -11.86
C SER A 181 8.81 0.69 -11.53
N GLU A 182 9.99 1.26 -11.27
CA GLU A 182 11.18 0.52 -10.81
C GLU A 182 10.91 -0.35 -9.57
N ARG A 183 9.94 0.04 -8.73
CA ARG A 183 9.50 -0.79 -7.61
C ARG A 183 8.70 -2.02 -8.03
N GLN A 184 7.82 -1.90 -9.01
CA GLN A 184 7.07 -3.05 -9.54
C GLN A 184 8.02 -4.05 -10.20
N ALA A 185 9.05 -3.55 -10.87
CA ALA A 185 10.19 -4.33 -11.36
C ALA A 185 10.78 -5.26 -10.33
N TRP A 186 11.14 -4.65 -9.21
CA TRP A 186 11.95 -5.27 -8.18
C TRP A 186 11.16 -6.42 -7.57
N ARG A 187 9.85 -6.24 -7.48
CA ARG A 187 8.92 -7.23 -6.96
C ARG A 187 8.69 -8.38 -7.93
N ILE A 188 8.52 -8.09 -9.22
CA ILE A 188 8.40 -9.13 -10.24
C ILE A 188 9.69 -9.94 -10.30
N ALA A 189 10.85 -9.29 -10.34
CA ALA A 189 12.16 -9.92 -10.30
C ALA A 189 12.34 -10.81 -9.06
N ARG A 190 12.00 -10.29 -7.88
CA ARG A 190 12.03 -11.08 -6.63
C ARG A 190 11.09 -12.27 -6.69
N ALA A 191 9.86 -12.11 -7.18
CA ALA A 191 8.88 -13.19 -7.27
C ALA A 191 9.34 -14.29 -8.25
N ILE A 192 9.94 -13.92 -9.39
CA ILE A 192 10.51 -14.88 -10.34
C ILE A 192 11.63 -15.69 -9.68
N ARG A 193 12.50 -15.04 -8.91
CA ARG A 193 13.57 -15.72 -8.17
C ARG A 193 13.02 -16.72 -7.16
N GLU A 194 12.06 -16.33 -6.33
CA GLU A 194 11.50 -17.23 -5.31
C GLU A 194 10.68 -18.38 -5.92
N MET A 195 9.92 -18.14 -7.00
CA MET A 195 9.03 -19.15 -7.59
C MET A 195 9.74 -20.09 -8.56
N PHE A 196 10.72 -19.60 -9.31
CA PHE A 196 11.34 -20.33 -10.40
C PHE A 196 12.86 -20.51 -10.25
N GLY A 197 13.48 -19.91 -9.23
CA GLY A 197 14.93 -19.98 -9.01
C GLY A 197 15.74 -19.20 -10.05
N VAL A 198 15.11 -18.30 -10.81
CA VAL A 198 15.74 -17.51 -11.87
C VAL A 198 15.88 -16.06 -11.40
N GLU A 199 17.10 -15.52 -11.45
CA GLU A 199 17.35 -14.13 -11.07
C GLU A 199 17.35 -13.22 -12.30
N TYR A 200 16.52 -12.17 -12.26
CA TYR A 200 16.53 -11.09 -13.24
C TYR A 200 16.80 -9.76 -12.54
N ALA A 201 17.49 -8.86 -13.24
CA ALA A 201 17.56 -7.47 -12.82
C ALA A 201 16.21 -6.77 -13.09
N PRO A 202 15.77 -5.84 -12.21
CA PRO A 202 14.63 -4.96 -12.42
C PRO A 202 14.52 -4.42 -13.85
N ASP A 203 15.62 -3.91 -14.39
CA ASP A 203 15.70 -3.28 -15.72
C ASP A 203 15.35 -4.23 -16.86
N VAL A 204 15.64 -5.53 -16.73
CA VAL A 204 15.31 -6.54 -17.74
C VAL A 204 13.80 -6.77 -17.78
N VAL A 205 13.17 -6.75 -16.62
CA VAL A 205 11.73 -6.87 -16.50
C VAL A 205 11.03 -5.61 -17.03
N VAL A 206 11.65 -4.41 -16.88
CA VAL A 206 11.14 -3.19 -17.57
C VAL A 206 11.23 -3.39 -19.07
N ALA A 207 12.40 -3.83 -19.53
CA ALA A 207 12.75 -3.82 -20.94
C ALA A 207 11.87 -4.78 -21.75
N ASP A 208 11.44 -5.88 -21.13
CA ASP A 208 10.50 -6.79 -21.79
C ASP A 208 9.13 -6.14 -21.97
N ALA A 209 8.67 -5.29 -21.04
CA ALA A 209 7.42 -4.51 -21.07
C ALA A 209 6.15 -5.26 -21.56
N ASN A 210 6.23 -6.59 -21.63
CA ASN A 210 5.29 -7.46 -22.31
C ASN A 210 5.25 -8.82 -21.58
N LEU A 211 4.05 -9.25 -21.21
CA LEU A 211 3.84 -10.43 -20.39
C LEU A 211 4.36 -11.71 -21.07
N SER A 212 4.09 -11.85 -22.37
CA SER A 212 4.50 -13.03 -23.14
C SER A 212 6.01 -13.10 -23.29
N ALA A 213 6.67 -11.98 -23.57
CA ALA A 213 8.13 -11.92 -23.67
C ALA A 213 8.80 -12.34 -22.34
N LEU A 214 8.31 -11.80 -21.22
CA LEU A 214 8.84 -12.11 -19.90
C LEU A 214 8.59 -13.58 -19.52
N ALA A 215 7.39 -14.11 -19.79
CA ALA A 215 7.05 -15.51 -19.52
C ALA A 215 7.94 -16.47 -20.31
N GLN A 216 8.15 -16.21 -21.61
CA GLN A 216 9.05 -17.00 -22.44
C GLN A 216 10.48 -16.98 -21.92
N ARG A 217 10.95 -15.82 -21.43
CA ARG A 217 12.29 -15.67 -20.85
C ARG A 217 12.46 -16.54 -19.61
N ILE A 218 11.48 -16.49 -18.69
CA ILE A 218 11.49 -17.30 -17.46
C ILE A 218 11.53 -18.79 -17.79
N ILE A 219 10.67 -19.24 -18.72
CA ILE A 219 10.62 -20.66 -19.15
C ILE A 219 11.98 -21.08 -19.72
N THR A 220 12.53 -20.27 -20.63
CA THR A 220 13.82 -20.56 -21.28
C THR A 220 14.96 -20.62 -20.27
N SER A 221 15.07 -19.62 -19.39
CA SER A 221 16.12 -19.57 -18.35
C SER A 221 16.02 -20.75 -17.39
N ARG A 222 14.81 -21.13 -16.98
CA ARG A 222 14.61 -22.32 -16.13
C ARG A 222 15.01 -23.61 -16.83
N GLN A 223 14.68 -23.76 -18.12
CA GLN A 223 15.04 -24.95 -18.89
C GLN A 223 16.55 -25.14 -18.98
N ILE A 224 17.31 -24.03 -19.13
CA ILE A 224 18.77 -24.04 -19.15
C ILE A 224 19.33 -24.50 -17.80
N ILE A 225 18.81 -23.98 -16.69
CA ILE A 225 19.24 -24.37 -15.33
C ILE A 225 19.00 -25.87 -15.07
N MET A 226 17.95 -26.46 -15.65
CA MET A 226 17.62 -27.88 -15.46
C MET A 226 18.42 -28.83 -16.36
N GLN A 227 19.13 -28.34 -17.37
CA GLN A 227 19.90 -29.15 -18.33
C GLN A 227 21.43 -29.15 -18.06
N GLY A 228 21.90 -28.40 -17.06
CA GLY A 228 23.29 -28.40 -16.58
C GLY A 228 23.44 -29.17 -15.29
#